data_AF-A0A382Z6W9-F1
#
_entry.id   AF-A0A382Z6W9-F1
#
_cell.length_a   1.000
_cell.length_b   1.000
_cell.length_c   1.000
_cell.angle_alpha   90.00
_cell.angle_beta   90.00
_cell.angle_gamma   90.00
#
_symmetry.space_group_name_H-M   'P 1'
#
loop_
_entity.id
_entity.type
_entity.pdbx_description
1 polymer ?
#
loop_
_entity_poly.entity_id
_entity_poly.type
_entity_poly.pdbx_seq_one_letter_code
_entity_poly.pdbx_strand_id
1 'polypeptide(L)'
;DLLEIDLPDHTTDCYPGGTEFACGFPYDDVAKLAWPGLKDEFPKAYHFLYNFTITNEQQNEMVLAMTDGGKTSEEAARDWVNANKSVWSPWIP
;
A
#
# COMPACT_ATOMS: atom_id res chain seq x y z
N ASP A 1 -20.75 -10.31 2.65
CA ASP A 1 -19.52 -11.10 2.54
C ASP A 1 -19.07 -11.02 1.09
N LEU A 2 -17.86 -10.52 0.86
CA LEU A 2 -17.29 -10.39 -0.49
C LEU A 2 -16.30 -11.54 -0.67
N LEU A 3 -16.49 -12.32 -1.72
CA LEU A 3 -15.56 -13.37 -2.12
C LEU A 3 -14.96 -12.99 -3.46
N GLU A 4 -13.64 -13.15 -3.56
CA GLU A 4 -12.94 -13.07 -4.83
C GLU A 4 -13.47 -14.14 -5.79
N ILE A 5 -13.67 -13.77 -7.06
CA ILE A 5 -14.02 -14.73 -8.11
C ILE A 5 -12.73 -15.42 -8.53
N ASP A 6 -12.72 -16.75 -8.46
CA ASP A 6 -11.61 -17.59 -8.88
C ASP A 6 -11.47 -17.55 -10.42
N LEU A 7 -10.62 -16.64 -10.90
CA LEU A 7 -10.26 -16.48 -12.30
C LEU A 7 -8.98 -17.27 -12.62
N PRO A 8 -8.73 -17.65 -13.88
CA PRO A 8 -7.47 -18.30 -14.26
C PRO A 8 -6.24 -17.46 -13.88
N ASP A 9 -5.12 -18.08 -13.54
CA ASP A 9 -3.89 -17.33 -13.19
C ASP A 9 -3.44 -16.39 -14.32
N HIS A 10 -2.87 -15.24 -13.94
CA HIS A 10 -2.21 -14.35 -14.88
C HIS A 10 -0.84 -14.92 -15.28
N THR A 11 -0.58 -15.02 -16.58
CA THR A 11 0.65 -15.56 -17.16
C THR A 11 1.26 -14.58 -18.16
N THR A 12 2.46 -14.87 -18.66
CA THR A 12 3.15 -14.02 -19.64
C THR A 12 2.40 -13.87 -20.96
N ASP A 13 1.50 -14.81 -21.29
CA ASP A 13 0.70 -14.77 -22.52
C ASP A 13 -0.53 -13.85 -22.39
N CYS A 14 -0.86 -13.46 -21.16
CA CYS A 14 -1.97 -12.55 -20.86
C CYS A 14 -1.58 -11.09 -21.14
N TYR A 15 -2.54 -10.29 -21.61
CA TYR A 15 -2.34 -8.85 -21.81
C TYR A 15 -1.90 -8.16 -20.48
N PRO A 16 -0.97 -7.18 -20.51
CA PRO A 16 -0.28 -6.63 -21.69
C PRO A 16 0.99 -7.40 -22.11
N GLY A 17 1.36 -8.49 -21.44
CA GLY A 17 2.54 -9.30 -21.78
C GLY A 17 2.38 -10.09 -23.08
N GLY A 18 1.15 -10.53 -23.37
CA GLY A 18 0.76 -11.20 -24.61
C GLY A 18 -0.60 -10.71 -25.14
N THR A 19 -1.32 -11.58 -25.86
CA THR A 19 -2.59 -11.25 -26.54
C THR A 19 -3.80 -12.00 -25.98
N GLU A 20 -3.63 -12.81 -24.93
CA GLU A 20 -4.75 -13.50 -24.27
C GLU A 20 -5.45 -12.58 -23.26
N PHE A 21 -6.78 -12.68 -23.21
CA PHE A 21 -7.63 -11.85 -22.34
C PHE A 21 -8.45 -12.66 -21.33
N ALA A 22 -8.52 -13.98 -21.48
CA ALA A 22 -9.24 -14.88 -20.58
C ALA A 22 -8.38 -15.25 -19.35
N CYS A 23 -7.82 -14.25 -18.69
CA CYS A 23 -6.95 -14.39 -17.53
C CYS A 23 -7.50 -13.60 -16.34
N GLY A 24 -7.09 -13.99 -15.14
CA GLY A 24 -7.19 -13.18 -13.94
C GLY A 24 -6.24 -12.00 -13.97
N PHE A 25 -6.27 -11.20 -12.91
CA PHE A 25 -5.41 -10.03 -12.78
C PHE A 25 -4.04 -10.42 -12.23
N PRO A 26 -2.96 -9.73 -12.62
CA PRO A 26 -1.68 -9.90 -11.95
C PRO A 26 -1.79 -9.41 -10.50
N TYR A 27 -0.94 -9.94 -9.62
CA TYR A 27 -0.76 -9.36 -8.30
C TYR A 27 -0.13 -7.97 -8.44
N ASP A 28 -0.70 -6.99 -7.73
CA ASP A 28 -0.19 -5.63 -7.73
C ASP A 28 1.04 -5.49 -6.83
N ASP A 29 2.16 -5.09 -7.41
CA ASP A 29 3.35 -4.64 -6.68
C ASP A 29 3.24 -3.14 -6.39
N VAL A 30 3.12 -2.78 -5.11
CA VAL A 30 3.04 -1.37 -4.69
C VAL A 30 4.42 -0.85 -4.30
N ALA A 31 4.99 0.01 -5.15
CA ALA A 31 6.29 0.65 -4.92
C ALA A 31 6.16 2.09 -4.41
N LYS A 32 7.12 2.53 -3.58
CA LYS A 32 7.29 3.93 -3.16
C LYS A 32 8.37 4.57 -4.01
N LEU A 33 8.00 5.60 -4.76
CA LEU A 33 8.91 6.37 -5.59
C LEU A 33 9.23 7.70 -4.92
N ALA A 34 10.49 8.11 -4.99
CA ALA A 34 10.95 9.38 -4.47
C ALA A 34 11.65 10.19 -5.57
N TRP A 35 11.52 11.51 -5.50
CA TRP A 35 12.30 12.42 -6.32
C TRP A 35 13.81 12.21 -6.06
N PRO A 36 14.68 12.19 -7.10
CA PRO A 36 16.10 11.89 -6.91
C PRO A 36 16.86 12.75 -5.90
N GLY A 37 16.52 14.04 -5.78
CA GLY A 37 17.17 14.96 -4.83
C GLY A 37 16.73 14.80 -3.37
N LEU A 38 15.70 13.99 -3.09
CA LEU A 38 15.13 13.86 -1.75
C LEU A 38 16.16 13.37 -0.72
N LYS A 39 17.03 12.45 -1.14
CA LYS A 39 18.07 11.89 -0.26
C LYS A 39 19.07 12.95 0.19
N ASP A 40 19.42 13.87 -0.70
CA ASP A 40 20.44 14.88 -0.46
C ASP A 40 19.86 16.10 0.26
N GLU A 41 18.66 16.55 -0.13
CA GLU A 41 18.02 17.73 0.47
C GLU A 41 17.28 17.42 1.77
N PHE A 42 16.68 16.24 1.89
CA PHE A 42 15.84 15.85 3.03
C PHE A 42 16.20 14.45 3.55
N PRO A 43 17.44 14.22 4.02
CA PRO A 43 17.93 12.87 4.36
C PRO A 43 17.10 12.15 5.42
N LYS A 44 16.53 12.88 6.40
CA LYS A 44 15.64 12.30 7.41
C LYS A 44 14.30 11.85 6.81
N ALA A 45 13.73 12.63 5.90
CA ALA A 45 12.49 12.27 5.22
C ALA A 45 12.70 11.10 4.26
N TYR A 46 13.84 11.08 3.57
CA TYR A 46 14.25 9.94 2.75
C TYR A 46 14.38 8.67 3.59
N HIS A 47 15.04 8.72 4.74
CA HIS A 47 15.17 7.55 5.62
C HIS A 47 13.80 7.05 6.12
N PHE A 48 12.92 7.97 6.50
CA PHE A 48 11.54 7.61 6.85
C PHE A 48 10.82 6.91 5.68
N LEU A 49 10.85 7.49 4.48
CA LEU A 49 10.18 6.90 3.31
C LEU A 49 10.80 5.58 2.85
N TYR A 50 12.11 5.42 3.06
CA TYR A 50 12.82 4.18 2.77
C TYR A 50 12.41 3.04 3.71
N ASN A 51 12.20 3.36 5.00
CA ASN A 51 11.78 2.37 6.00
C ASN A 51 10.26 2.18 6.08
N PHE A 52 9.49 3.15 5.58
CA PHE A 52 8.04 3.12 5.60
C PHE A 52 7.55 1.85 4.90
N THR A 53 6.87 0.98 5.64
CA THR A 53 6.26 -0.24 5.14
C THR A 53 4.86 -0.38 5.72
N ILE A 54 3.89 -0.81 4.91
CA ILE A 54 2.53 -1.02 5.38
C ILE A 54 2.02 -2.31 4.75
N THR A 55 1.32 -3.10 5.54
CA THR A 55 0.72 -4.37 5.11
C THR A 55 -0.68 -4.14 4.57
N ASN A 56 -1.20 -5.08 3.78
CA ASN A 56 -2.59 -5.04 3.29
C ASN A 56 -3.59 -4.97 4.45
N GLU A 57 -3.34 -5.65 5.56
CA GLU A 57 -4.21 -5.61 6.74
C GLU A 57 -4.28 -4.21 7.35
N GLN A 58 -3.13 -3.56 7.55
CA GLN A 58 -3.05 -2.20 8.08
C GLN A 58 -3.68 -1.16 7.15
N GLN A 59 -3.50 -1.32 5.84
CA GLN A 59 -4.16 -0.47 4.86
C GLN A 59 -5.67 -0.68 4.87
N ASN A 60 -6.14 -1.93 4.90
CA ASN A 60 -7.57 -2.27 4.94
C ASN A 60 -8.23 -1.76 6.21
N GLU A 61 -7.57 -1.82 7.37
CA GLU A 61 -8.06 -1.23 8.63
C GLU A 61 -8.36 0.26 8.45
N MET A 62 -7.43 1.03 7.86
CA MET A 62 -7.63 2.46 7.62
C MET A 62 -8.71 2.73 6.57
N VAL A 63 -8.80 1.92 5.50
CA VAL A 63 -9.85 2.04 4.48
C VAL A 63 -11.23 1.78 5.09
N LEU A 64 -11.38 0.73 5.90
CA LEU A 64 -12.64 0.41 6.58
C LEU A 64 -13.07 1.51 7.55
N ALA A 65 -12.11 2.11 8.27
CA ALA A 65 -12.38 3.25 9.13
C ALA A 65 -12.98 4.45 8.36
N MET A 66 -12.64 4.60 7.08
CA MET A 66 -13.20 5.62 6.20
C MET A 66 -14.55 5.19 5.60
N THR A 67 -14.64 3.99 5.01
CA THR A 67 -15.83 3.54 4.26
C THR A 67 -17.01 3.23 5.17
N ASP A 68 -16.73 2.55 6.29
CA ASP A 68 -17.76 2.05 7.20
C ASP A 68 -17.84 2.93 8.45
N GLY A 69 -16.68 3.44 8.89
CA GLY A 69 -16.57 4.33 10.05
C GLY A 69 -16.84 5.81 9.75
N GLY A 70 -16.94 6.20 8.48
CA GLY A 70 -17.26 7.57 8.06
C GLY A 70 -16.18 8.60 8.39
N LYS A 71 -14.96 8.17 8.73
CA LYS A 71 -13.84 9.05 9.05
C LYS A 71 -13.23 9.68 7.80
N THR A 72 -12.63 10.86 7.97
CA THR A 72 -11.73 11.39 6.94
C THR A 72 -10.42 10.59 6.88
N SER A 73 -9.67 10.76 5.80
CA SER A 73 -8.32 10.18 5.66
C SER A 73 -7.39 10.59 6.79
N GLU A 74 -7.45 11.84 7.23
CA GLU A 74 -6.61 12.38 8.30
C GLU A 74 -6.97 11.78 9.67
N GLU A 75 -8.26 11.56 9.92
CA GLU A 75 -8.75 10.94 11.14
C GLU A 75 -8.34 9.46 11.20
N ALA A 76 -8.56 8.71 10.11
CA ALA A 76 -8.16 7.31 10.02
C ALA A 76 -6.63 7.14 10.18
N ALA A 77 -5.84 7.97 9.50
CA ALA A 77 -4.38 7.94 9.62
C ALA A 77 -3.90 8.32 11.04
N ARG A 78 -4.51 9.33 11.67
CA ARG A 78 -4.15 9.75 13.03
C ARG A 78 -4.44 8.66 14.05
N ASP A 79 -5.60 8.02 13.95
CA ASP A 79 -5.96 6.92 14.85
C ASP A 79 -5.01 5.74 14.66
N TRP A 80 -4.71 5.37 13.41
CA TRP A 80 -3.75 4.32 13.11
C TRP A 80 -2.37 4.62 13.68
N VAL A 81 -1.84 5.84 13.49
CA VAL A 81 -0.55 6.25 14.05
C VAL A 81 -0.58 6.20 15.58
N ASN A 82 -1.65 6.65 16.24
CA ASN A 82 -1.74 6.59 17.70
C ASN A 82 -1.74 5.15 18.24
N ALA A 83 -2.41 4.23 17.54
CA ALA A 83 -2.52 2.84 17.94
C ALA A 83 -1.28 1.99 17.60
N ASN A 84 -0.55 2.32 16.52
CA ASN A 84 0.47 1.45 15.93
C ASN A 84 1.92 1.94 16.16
N LYS A 85 2.21 2.50 17.34
CA LYS A 85 3.55 3.05 17.66
C LYS A 85 4.69 2.06 17.51
N SER A 86 4.49 0.80 17.88
CA SER A 86 5.49 -0.26 17.72
C SER A 86 5.82 -0.52 16.25
N VAL A 87 4.88 -0.27 15.34
CA VAL A 87 5.04 -0.48 13.91
C VAL A 87 5.80 0.69 13.27
N TRP A 88 5.39 1.94 13.54
CA TRP A 88 5.96 3.09 12.83
C TRP A 88 7.20 3.69 13.49
N SER A 89 7.41 3.51 14.78
CA SER A 89 8.58 4.09 15.45
C SER A 89 9.93 3.63 14.90
N PRO A 90 10.11 2.37 14.43
CA PRO A 90 11.34 1.96 13.74
C PRO A 90 11.58 2.64 12.39
N TRP A 91 10.57 3.29 11.79
CA TRP A 91 10.75 3.99 10.52
C TRP A 91 11.46 5.34 10.69
N ILE A 92 11.36 5.93 11.88
CA ILE A 92 11.93 7.22 12.19
C ILE A 92 13.44 7.05 12.47
N PRO A 93 14.33 7.81 11.79
CA PRO A 93 15.77 7.82 12.07
C PRO A 93 16.13 8.35 13.46
#